data_AF-A0A1S4A8F6-F1
#
_entry.id   AF-A0A1S4A8F6-F1
#
_cell.length_a   1.000
_cell.length_b   1.000
_cell.length_c   1.000
_cell.angle_alpha   90.00
_cell.angle_beta   90.00
_cell.angle_gamma   90.00
#
_symmetry.space_group_name_H-M   'P 1'
#
loop_
_entity.id
_entity.type
_entity.pdbx_description
1 polymer ?
#
loop_
_entity_poly.entity_id
_entity_poly.type
_entity_poly.pdbx_seq_one_letter_code
_entity_poly.pdbx_strand_id
1 'polypeptide(L)'
;MTRVDCASTINSNLCDKFSVDHYPMLFWGPPKKFVGGGWGPNQEKSEILPIENGRTADVLLGWINKQLGSSYGLDDGKYENEHLQTNTSDPGQIAKAIYDVEEATSTAFSIILDHKMIKPETRASLIKFLQLLVAHHPSRRCRKGSADVLVNFDDLCPSSTMLVNNEEAESCSKKGAIGNYQICGKEVPRGYWMYCRGSKNDTRGFSCGLWVLLHSLSVRVEDGESNMAFRSACDFIHNFFVCEECRQHFYEMCLSVSTPFKKARDFALWLWRAHNQVNKRLIKEEASLGTGDPEFPKAIWPPKQLCSSCYLSPSKTSEENNKIDWDEDEVFKFLVSYYGKELVTLYKDNEQQGGGKTEKIVAEELVASTNAVVVPVGAALAIAVASCAFGALAYIWRSRQKNRKYKYIYSLKNI
;
A
#
# COMPACT_ATOMS: atom_id res chain seq x y z
N MET A 1 24.92 9.57 -11.22
CA MET A 1 25.80 9.56 -10.02
C MET A 1 26.15 8.12 -9.72
N THR A 2 27.41 7.82 -9.43
CA THR A 2 27.88 6.46 -9.12
C THR A 2 28.51 6.48 -7.72
N ARG A 3 28.22 5.46 -6.90
CA ARG A 3 28.79 5.32 -5.56
C ARG A 3 29.74 4.13 -5.54
N VAL A 4 30.91 4.29 -4.94
CA VAL A 4 31.87 3.23 -4.66
C VAL A 4 31.94 3.04 -3.15
N ASP A 5 31.83 1.79 -2.68
CA ASP A 5 31.96 1.45 -1.27
C ASP A 5 33.37 0.94 -0.99
N CYS A 6 34.20 1.79 -0.40
CA CYS A 6 35.59 1.46 -0.06
C CYS A 6 35.74 0.62 1.21
N ALA A 7 34.65 0.37 1.96
CA ALA A 7 34.67 -0.61 3.05
C ALA A 7 34.63 -2.06 2.53
N SER A 8 34.17 -2.25 1.28
CA SER A 8 34.23 -3.53 0.60
C SER A 8 35.66 -3.81 0.11
N THR A 9 36.23 -4.95 0.55
CA THR A 9 37.57 -5.39 0.16
C THR A 9 37.73 -5.59 -1.35
N ILE A 10 36.63 -5.82 -2.08
CA ILE A 10 36.63 -5.93 -3.55
C ILE A 10 37.02 -4.60 -4.21
N ASN A 11 36.76 -3.47 -3.54
CA ASN A 11 36.98 -2.13 -4.07
C ASN A 11 38.28 -1.47 -3.57
N SER A 12 39.09 -2.13 -2.72
CA SER A 12 40.29 -1.53 -2.12
C SER A 12 41.25 -0.95 -3.17
N ASN A 13 41.61 -1.76 -4.18
CA ASN A 13 42.48 -1.34 -5.28
C ASN A 13 41.91 -0.15 -6.06
N LEU A 14 40.59 -0.05 -6.18
CA LEU A 14 39.94 1.08 -6.84
C LEU A 14 40.02 2.34 -5.98
N CYS A 15 39.75 2.24 -4.69
CA CYS A 15 39.80 3.37 -3.77
C CYS A 15 41.23 3.90 -3.58
N ASP A 16 42.22 3.01 -3.50
CA ASP A 16 43.64 3.37 -3.45
C ASP A 16 44.07 4.14 -4.71
N LYS A 17 43.60 3.70 -5.88
CA LYS A 17 43.88 4.35 -7.18
C LYS A 17 43.33 5.78 -7.27
N PHE A 18 42.32 6.11 -6.45
CA PHE A 18 41.73 7.43 -6.34
C PHE A 18 42.15 8.17 -5.06
N SER A 19 43.17 7.67 -4.34
CA SER A 19 43.72 8.29 -3.14
C SER A 19 42.64 8.68 -2.11
N VAL A 20 41.64 7.83 -1.91
CA VAL A 20 40.54 8.09 -0.97
C VAL A 20 41.04 7.95 0.46
N ASP A 21 41.09 9.06 1.20
CA ASP A 21 41.60 9.12 2.57
C ASP A 21 40.55 9.51 3.62
N HIS A 22 39.35 9.93 3.19
CA HIS A 22 38.21 10.25 4.04
C HIS A 22 36.88 9.97 3.34
N TYR A 23 35.78 9.96 4.12
CA TYR A 23 34.43 9.72 3.62
C TYR A 23 33.46 10.83 4.05
N PRO A 24 32.54 11.29 3.17
CA PRO A 24 32.51 11.01 1.74
C PRO A 24 33.57 11.85 0.99
N MET A 25 34.26 11.25 0.03
CA MET A 25 35.09 11.95 -0.95
C MET A 25 34.38 11.95 -2.31
N LEU A 26 34.24 13.12 -2.92
CA LEU A 26 33.44 13.32 -4.12
C LEU A 26 34.32 13.74 -5.29
N PHE A 27 34.08 13.14 -6.45
CA PHE A 27 34.81 13.42 -7.69
C PHE A 27 33.86 13.78 -8.83
N TRP A 28 34.28 14.72 -9.67
CA TRP A 28 33.54 15.17 -10.86
C TRP A 28 34.45 15.14 -12.09
N GLY A 29 33.95 14.62 -13.21
CA GLY A 29 34.69 14.63 -14.47
C GLY A 29 34.01 13.82 -15.57
N PRO A 30 34.60 13.76 -16.77
CA PRO A 30 34.05 12.97 -17.87
C PRO A 30 34.07 11.46 -17.57
N PRO A 31 33.00 10.69 -17.86
CA PRO A 31 32.95 9.25 -17.57
C PRO A 31 34.14 8.44 -18.12
N LYS A 32 34.62 8.80 -19.32
CA LYS A 32 35.77 8.16 -19.96
C LYS A 32 37.07 8.26 -19.15
N LYS A 33 37.19 9.27 -18.28
CA LYS A 33 38.37 9.48 -17.44
C LYS A 33 38.35 8.62 -16.17
N PHE A 34 37.17 8.20 -15.72
CA PHE A 34 37.01 7.25 -14.63
C PHE A 34 37.29 5.80 -15.09
N VAL A 35 36.99 5.48 -16.35
CA VAL A 35 37.26 4.16 -16.92
C VAL A 35 38.78 3.98 -17.12
N GLY A 36 39.40 3.14 -16.30
CA GLY A 36 40.83 2.84 -16.39
C GLY A 36 41.76 3.94 -15.83
N GLY A 37 41.23 5.09 -15.42
CA GLY A 37 41.97 6.20 -14.80
C GLY A 37 42.14 6.07 -13.27
N GLY A 38 42.75 7.09 -12.66
CA GLY A 38 42.99 7.23 -11.23
C GLY A 38 43.18 8.72 -10.88
N TRP A 39 43.15 9.05 -9.60
CA TRP A 39 43.29 10.42 -9.11
C TRP A 39 44.24 10.48 -7.91
N GLY A 40 45.04 11.55 -7.83
CA GLY A 40 45.90 11.83 -6.68
C GLY A 40 46.25 13.31 -6.56
N PRO A 41 46.62 13.78 -5.35
CA PRO A 41 46.76 15.19 -5.02
C PRO A 41 47.83 15.96 -5.83
N ASN A 42 48.80 15.26 -6.42
CA ASN A 42 49.90 15.88 -7.18
C ASN A 42 49.66 15.92 -8.71
N GLN A 43 48.43 15.65 -9.18
CA GLN A 43 48.12 15.68 -10.62
C GLN A 43 47.61 17.06 -11.05
N GLU A 44 48.52 17.97 -11.40
CA GLU A 44 48.22 19.34 -11.85
C GLU A 44 47.35 19.45 -13.14
N LYS A 45 47.09 18.34 -13.85
CA LYS A 45 46.32 18.31 -15.11
C LYS A 45 45.26 17.21 -15.16
N SER A 46 44.67 16.85 -14.02
CA SER A 46 43.54 15.91 -14.00
C SER A 46 42.24 16.61 -14.42
N GLU A 47 41.54 16.06 -15.41
CA GLU A 47 40.15 16.44 -15.75
C GLU A 47 39.13 15.95 -14.71
N ILE A 48 39.57 15.15 -13.74
CA ILE A 48 38.81 14.75 -12.56
C ILE A 48 39.08 15.78 -11.46
N LEU A 49 38.02 16.44 -11.02
CA LEU A 49 38.01 17.47 -9.99
C LEU A 49 37.50 16.88 -8.66
N PRO A 50 38.23 17.02 -7.55
CA PRO A 50 37.69 16.73 -6.23
C PRO A 50 36.68 17.82 -5.82
N ILE A 51 35.62 17.43 -5.10
CA ILE A 51 34.63 18.36 -4.54
C ILE A 51 34.85 18.43 -3.02
N GLU A 52 35.53 19.46 -2.55
CA GLU A 52 35.91 19.58 -1.14
C GLU A 52 34.76 20.01 -0.21
N ASN A 53 33.71 20.65 -0.74
CA ASN A 53 32.70 21.33 0.08
C ASN A 53 31.26 20.83 -0.16
N GLY A 54 31.06 19.57 -0.55
CA GLY A 54 29.74 18.96 -0.81
C GLY A 54 29.02 18.43 0.43
N ARG A 55 29.11 19.12 1.58
CA ARG A 55 28.64 18.60 2.89
C ARG A 55 27.11 18.50 3.00
N THR A 56 26.37 19.29 2.24
CA THR A 56 24.90 19.23 2.16
C THR A 56 24.46 19.11 0.71
N ALA A 57 23.24 18.62 0.49
CA ALA A 57 22.66 18.47 -0.84
C ALA A 57 22.58 19.83 -1.58
N ASP A 58 22.21 20.92 -0.89
CA ASP A 58 22.12 22.26 -1.45
C ASP A 58 23.47 22.81 -1.91
N VAL A 59 24.51 22.64 -1.08
CA VAL A 59 25.86 23.14 -1.41
C VAL A 59 26.45 22.33 -2.56
N LEU A 60 26.25 21.01 -2.57
CA LEU A 60 26.67 20.15 -3.67
C LEU A 60 25.93 20.51 -4.97
N LEU A 61 24.61 20.72 -4.91
CA LEU A 61 23.83 21.09 -6.08
C LEU A 61 24.23 22.47 -6.61
N GLY A 62 24.44 23.45 -5.74
CA GLY A 62 24.96 24.77 -6.12
C GLY A 62 26.33 24.69 -6.80
N TRP A 63 27.21 23.82 -6.33
CA TRP A 63 28.50 23.55 -6.98
C TRP A 63 28.31 22.92 -8.37
N ILE A 64 27.47 21.89 -8.50
CA ILE A 64 27.17 21.22 -9.78
C ILE A 64 26.57 22.20 -10.79
N ASN A 65 25.61 23.02 -10.36
CA ASN A 65 24.98 24.06 -11.16
C ASN A 65 26.01 25.02 -11.76
N LYS A 66 26.98 25.46 -10.94
CA LYS A 66 28.08 26.32 -11.39
C LYS A 66 28.95 25.64 -12.46
N GLN A 67 29.27 24.36 -12.32
CA GLN A 67 30.06 23.62 -13.32
C GLN A 67 29.30 23.40 -14.64
N LEU A 68 27.98 23.20 -14.56
CA LEU A 68 27.12 22.95 -15.72
C LEU A 68 26.63 24.24 -16.39
N GLY A 69 26.86 25.41 -15.79
CA GLY A 69 26.26 26.67 -16.24
C GLY A 69 24.72 26.61 -16.24
N SER A 70 24.13 25.87 -15.30
CA SER A 70 22.70 25.56 -15.22
C SER A 70 22.13 25.93 -13.85
N SER A 71 20.81 25.92 -13.68
CA SER A 71 20.12 26.20 -12.41
C SER A 71 19.12 25.10 -12.05
N TYR A 72 19.60 23.96 -11.57
CA TYR A 72 18.76 22.91 -11.03
C TYR A 72 18.41 23.21 -9.56
N GLY A 73 17.17 22.97 -9.15
CA GLY A 73 16.76 22.94 -7.74
C GLY A 73 16.75 21.52 -7.19
N LEU A 74 16.76 21.36 -5.87
CA LEU A 74 16.41 20.08 -5.23
C LEU A 74 14.90 19.86 -5.20
N ASP A 75 14.13 20.88 -5.59
CA ASP A 75 12.71 20.75 -5.85
C ASP A 75 12.50 19.92 -7.11
N ASP A 76 11.52 19.01 -7.05
CA ASP A 76 11.12 18.17 -8.17
C ASP A 76 10.59 19.02 -9.32
N GLY A 77 11.49 19.57 -10.15
CA GLY A 77 11.20 20.37 -11.35
C GLY A 77 10.45 19.60 -12.46
N LYS A 78 9.95 18.40 -12.16
CA LYS A 78 9.25 17.55 -13.10
C LYS A 78 7.81 18.01 -13.35
N TYR A 79 7.26 18.95 -12.58
CA TYR A 79 5.84 19.26 -12.63
C TYR A 79 5.42 20.69 -12.22
N GLU A 80 6.26 21.71 -12.41
CA GLU A 80 5.79 23.11 -12.26
C GLU A 80 4.63 23.46 -13.23
N ASN A 81 4.45 22.68 -14.30
CA ASN A 81 3.43 22.91 -15.33
C ASN A 81 2.24 21.94 -15.29
N GLU A 82 2.15 21.01 -14.33
CA GLU A 82 0.90 20.27 -14.11
C GLU A 82 0.04 21.06 -13.12
N HIS A 83 -1.00 21.72 -13.62
CA HIS A 83 -2.00 22.36 -12.77
C HIS A 83 -2.44 21.41 -11.66
N LEU A 84 -2.23 21.81 -10.40
CA LEU A 84 -2.95 21.23 -9.26
C LEU A 84 -4.43 21.22 -9.63
N GLN A 85 -5.02 20.04 -9.75
CA GLN A 85 -6.37 19.93 -10.26
C GLN A 85 -7.34 20.44 -9.19
N THR A 86 -7.74 21.70 -9.36
CA THR A 86 -8.59 22.43 -8.42
C THR A 86 -10.07 22.18 -8.64
N ASN A 87 -10.47 21.47 -9.69
CA ASN A 87 -11.89 21.22 -9.97
C ASN A 87 -12.44 20.12 -9.06
N THR A 88 -12.65 20.47 -7.80
CA THR A 88 -13.26 19.65 -6.74
C THR A 88 -14.71 19.23 -7.03
N SER A 89 -15.31 19.76 -8.10
CA SER A 89 -16.68 19.45 -8.54
C SER A 89 -16.73 18.33 -9.59
N ASP A 90 -15.59 17.94 -10.18
CA ASP A 90 -15.53 16.92 -11.22
C ASP A 90 -15.31 15.53 -10.60
N PRO A 91 -16.31 14.63 -10.61
CA PRO A 91 -16.16 13.29 -10.06
C PRO A 91 -15.16 12.43 -10.84
N GLY A 92 -14.82 12.78 -12.09
CA GLY A 92 -13.84 12.06 -12.90
C GLY A 92 -12.40 12.19 -12.41
N GLN A 93 -12.10 13.18 -11.57
CA GLN A 93 -10.75 13.41 -11.05
C GLN A 93 -10.24 12.24 -10.21
N ILE A 94 -11.14 11.51 -9.54
CA ILE A 94 -10.77 10.35 -8.71
C ILE A 94 -10.09 9.24 -9.52
N ALA A 95 -10.33 9.17 -10.84
CA ALA A 95 -9.75 8.13 -11.68
C ALA A 95 -8.21 8.15 -11.67
N LYS A 96 -7.59 9.32 -11.47
CA LYS A 96 -6.13 9.45 -11.32
C LYS A 96 -5.61 8.91 -9.99
N ALA A 97 -6.47 8.85 -8.97
CA ALA A 97 -6.08 8.35 -7.66
C ALA A 97 -5.76 6.85 -7.68
N ILE A 98 -6.08 6.11 -8.75
CA ILE A 98 -5.65 4.72 -8.86
C ILE A 98 -4.12 4.59 -8.83
N TYR A 99 -3.38 5.54 -9.45
CA TYR A 99 -1.92 5.56 -9.37
C TYR A 99 -1.44 5.81 -7.93
N ASP A 100 -2.13 6.68 -7.21
CA ASP A 100 -1.84 6.98 -5.80
C ASP A 100 -2.19 5.83 -4.87
N VAL A 101 -3.21 5.04 -5.18
CA VAL A 101 -3.56 3.83 -4.43
C VAL A 101 -2.46 2.77 -4.58
N GLU A 102 -1.90 2.61 -5.78
CA GLU A 102 -0.74 1.74 -5.98
C GLU A 102 0.49 2.24 -5.23
N GLU A 103 0.75 3.55 -5.34
CA GLU A 103 1.86 4.20 -4.66
C GLU A 103 1.73 3.99 -3.15
N ALA A 104 0.57 4.29 -2.56
CA ALA A 104 0.31 4.12 -1.15
C ALA A 104 0.44 2.66 -0.69
N THR A 105 -0.03 1.70 -1.50
CA THR A 105 0.13 0.27 -1.18
C THR A 105 1.60 -0.13 -1.14
N SER A 106 2.37 0.30 -2.13
CA SER A 106 3.81 0.02 -2.19
C SER A 106 4.61 0.76 -1.12
N THR A 107 4.26 2.01 -0.82
CA THR A 107 4.85 2.82 0.25
C THR A 107 4.57 2.18 1.60
N ALA A 108 3.33 1.78 1.88
CA ALA A 108 2.98 1.10 3.12
C ALA A 108 3.78 -0.19 3.31
N PHE A 109 3.88 -1.01 2.26
CA PHE A 109 4.67 -2.24 2.32
C PHE A 109 6.15 -1.94 2.56
N SER A 110 6.72 -0.95 1.86
CA SER A 110 8.12 -0.53 2.06
C SER A 110 8.37 -0.06 3.49
N ILE A 111 7.48 0.75 4.07
CA ILE A 111 7.54 1.21 5.46
C ILE A 111 7.54 0.03 6.43
N ILE A 112 6.63 -0.93 6.25
CA ILE A 112 6.53 -2.13 7.10
C ILE A 112 7.86 -2.88 7.13
N LEU A 113 8.50 -3.02 5.96
CA LEU A 113 9.78 -3.72 5.81
C LEU A 113 10.97 -2.90 6.34
N ASP A 114 11.00 -1.60 6.07
CA ASP A 114 12.05 -0.67 6.50
C ASP A 114 12.09 -0.52 8.03
N HIS A 115 10.92 -0.45 8.65
CA HIS A 115 10.78 -0.34 10.11
C HIS A 115 10.70 -1.70 10.83
N LYS A 116 10.89 -2.82 10.11
CA LYS A 116 10.85 -4.19 10.66
C LYS A 116 9.58 -4.44 11.50
N MET A 117 8.43 -4.02 10.96
CA MET A 117 7.15 -4.06 11.68
C MET A 117 6.50 -5.44 11.66
N ILE A 118 7.01 -6.38 10.87
CA ILE A 118 6.53 -7.77 10.84
C ILE A 118 7.11 -8.52 12.04
N LYS A 119 6.27 -8.76 13.04
CA LYS A 119 6.59 -9.40 14.32
C LYS A 119 5.56 -10.49 14.63
N PRO A 120 5.79 -11.42 15.58
CA PRO A 120 4.81 -12.44 15.94
C PRO A 120 3.40 -11.90 16.18
N GLU A 121 3.28 -10.77 16.88
CA GLU A 121 2.02 -10.13 17.23
C GLU A 121 1.33 -9.40 16.08
N THR A 122 2.08 -8.90 15.09
CA THR A 122 1.54 -8.15 13.94
C THR A 122 1.38 -9.01 12.68
N ARG A 123 2.00 -10.19 12.64
CA ARG A 123 2.00 -11.12 11.50
C ARG A 123 0.60 -11.43 10.99
N ALA A 124 -0.31 -11.83 11.88
CA ALA A 124 -1.67 -12.21 11.52
C ALA A 124 -2.45 -11.02 10.92
N SER A 125 -2.23 -9.81 11.43
CA SER A 125 -2.83 -8.58 10.90
C SER A 125 -2.40 -8.32 9.47
N LEU A 126 -1.10 -8.48 9.17
CA LEU A 126 -0.59 -8.29 7.81
C LEU A 126 -1.15 -9.34 6.84
N ILE A 127 -1.20 -10.61 7.25
CA ILE A 127 -1.75 -11.70 6.42
C ILE A 127 -3.22 -11.42 6.07
N LYS A 128 -4.04 -11.03 7.05
CA LYS A 128 -5.46 -10.68 6.81
C LYS A 128 -5.61 -9.48 5.88
N PHE A 129 -4.77 -8.46 6.04
CA PHE A 129 -4.79 -7.32 5.15
C PHE A 129 -4.38 -7.72 3.71
N LEU A 130 -3.34 -8.54 3.55
CA LEU A 130 -2.94 -9.07 2.24
C LEU A 130 -4.07 -9.89 1.60
N GLN A 131 -4.79 -10.73 2.35
CA GLN A 131 -5.97 -11.46 1.86
C GLN A 131 -7.04 -10.49 1.32
N LEU A 132 -7.33 -9.42 2.06
CA LEU A 132 -8.26 -8.37 1.63
C LEU A 132 -7.77 -7.69 0.34
N LEU A 133 -6.47 -7.39 0.24
CA LEU A 133 -5.90 -6.79 -0.97
C LEU A 133 -5.96 -7.74 -2.17
N VAL A 134 -5.65 -9.01 -2.00
CA VAL A 134 -5.71 -10.02 -3.07
C VAL A 134 -7.08 -10.08 -3.71
N ALA A 135 -8.13 -10.06 -2.89
CA ALA A 135 -9.50 -10.16 -3.38
C ALA A 135 -10.03 -8.81 -3.92
N HIS A 136 -9.81 -7.70 -3.21
CA HIS A 136 -10.57 -6.46 -3.45
C HIS A 136 -9.73 -5.23 -3.83
N HIS A 137 -8.39 -5.31 -3.86
CA HIS A 137 -7.59 -4.14 -4.25
C HIS A 137 -7.98 -3.65 -5.66
N PRO A 138 -8.23 -2.35 -5.89
CA PRO A 138 -8.75 -1.86 -7.17
C PRO A 138 -7.79 -2.06 -8.35
N SER A 139 -6.48 -2.00 -8.11
CA SER A 139 -5.44 -2.32 -9.10
C SER A 139 -5.15 -3.82 -9.20
N ARG A 140 -5.22 -4.37 -10.43
CA ARG A 140 -4.92 -5.78 -10.75
C ARG A 140 -3.47 -6.16 -10.47
N ARG A 141 -2.51 -5.27 -10.75
CA ARG A 141 -1.08 -5.54 -10.48
C ARG A 141 -0.82 -5.66 -8.98
N CYS A 142 -1.51 -4.87 -8.16
CA CYS A 142 -1.42 -4.98 -6.70
C CYS A 142 -2.12 -6.21 -6.16
N ARG A 143 -3.26 -6.64 -6.74
CA ARG A 143 -3.88 -7.94 -6.40
C ARG A 143 -2.89 -9.08 -6.62
N LYS A 144 -2.25 -9.11 -7.80
CA LYS A 144 -1.25 -10.11 -8.16
C LYS A 144 -0.04 -10.08 -7.23
N GLY A 145 0.59 -8.92 -7.04
CA GLY A 145 1.78 -8.81 -6.18
C GLY A 145 1.48 -9.12 -4.71
N SER A 146 0.30 -8.74 -4.21
CA SER A 146 -0.16 -9.14 -2.87
C SER A 146 -0.35 -10.65 -2.76
N ALA A 147 -0.84 -11.30 -3.81
CA ALA A 147 -1.01 -12.76 -3.84
C ALA A 147 0.35 -13.47 -3.86
N ASP A 148 1.30 -12.97 -4.66
CA ASP A 148 2.67 -13.49 -4.72
C ASP A 148 3.35 -13.40 -3.33
N VAL A 149 3.17 -12.29 -2.61
CA VAL A 149 3.66 -12.14 -1.24
C VAL A 149 2.93 -13.09 -0.29
N LEU A 150 1.60 -13.17 -0.35
CA LEU A 150 0.77 -13.95 0.56
C LEU A 150 1.05 -15.46 0.46
N VAL A 151 1.16 -15.99 -0.76
CA VAL A 151 1.40 -17.42 -1.01
C VAL A 151 2.77 -17.86 -0.50
N ASN A 152 3.78 -16.98 -0.63
CA ASN A 152 5.14 -17.27 -0.19
C ASN A 152 5.41 -16.74 1.23
N PHE A 153 4.40 -16.23 1.95
CA PHE A 153 4.63 -15.45 3.17
C PHE A 153 5.38 -16.23 4.26
N ASP A 154 5.07 -17.51 4.44
CA ASP A 154 5.75 -18.37 5.42
C ASP A 154 7.20 -18.66 5.05
N ASP A 155 7.53 -18.72 3.76
CA ASP A 155 8.92 -18.91 3.29
C ASP A 155 9.72 -17.62 3.38
N LEU A 156 9.08 -16.48 3.10
CA LEU A 156 9.68 -15.15 3.15
C LEU A 156 9.88 -14.65 4.58
N CYS A 157 8.98 -15.06 5.46
CA CYS A 157 8.91 -14.66 6.84
C CYS A 157 8.56 -15.85 7.72
N PRO A 158 9.47 -16.76 8.06
CA PRO A 158 9.10 -17.99 8.77
C PRO A 158 8.66 -17.74 10.21
N SER A 159 7.60 -18.43 10.65
CA SER A 159 7.03 -18.30 12.00
C SER A 159 7.99 -18.78 13.10
N SER A 160 8.84 -19.79 12.82
CA SER A 160 9.84 -20.36 13.74
C SER A 160 11.03 -19.45 14.01
N THR A 161 11.25 -18.46 13.14
CA THR A 161 12.45 -17.60 13.08
C THR A 161 12.30 -16.34 13.93
N MET A 162 11.08 -16.00 14.36
CA MET A 162 10.79 -14.77 15.10
C MET A 162 11.06 -14.87 16.62
N LEU A 163 11.66 -15.98 17.08
CA LEU A 163 11.92 -16.26 18.50
C LEU A 163 13.41 -16.48 18.83
N VAL A 164 14.30 -16.56 17.83
CA VAL A 164 15.69 -16.97 18.05
C VAL A 164 16.64 -16.08 17.24
N ASN A 165 17.32 -15.17 17.95
CA ASN A 165 18.47 -14.35 17.52
C ASN A 165 18.26 -13.23 16.47
N ASN A 166 19.01 -12.13 16.67
CA ASN A 166 18.92 -10.86 15.95
C ASN A 166 19.35 -10.90 14.47
N GLU A 167 20.03 -11.96 14.02
CA GLU A 167 20.53 -12.10 12.65
C GLU A 167 19.43 -12.57 11.67
N GLU A 168 18.35 -13.21 12.16
CA GLU A 168 17.33 -13.83 11.30
C GLU A 168 16.06 -12.97 11.13
N ALA A 169 15.93 -11.88 11.90
CA ALA A 169 14.95 -10.81 11.68
C ALA A 169 15.18 -10.02 10.37
N GLU A 170 16.29 -10.28 9.69
CA GLU A 170 16.63 -9.64 8.42
C GLU A 170 15.79 -10.17 7.25
N SER A 171 15.27 -11.41 7.31
CA SER A 171 14.45 -12.02 6.24
C SER A 171 13.14 -11.26 5.96
N CYS A 172 12.50 -10.74 7.01
CA CYS A 172 11.28 -9.94 6.95
C CYS A 172 11.53 -8.44 6.80
N SER A 173 12.77 -8.06 6.52
CA SER A 173 13.15 -6.67 6.28
C SER A 173 13.32 -6.41 4.79
N LYS A 174 13.50 -5.15 4.41
CA LYS A 174 13.78 -4.77 3.02
C LYS A 174 15.07 -5.39 2.46
N LYS A 175 16.02 -5.77 3.32
CA LYS A 175 17.24 -6.46 2.92
C LYS A 175 17.07 -7.98 2.81
N GLY A 176 15.94 -8.51 3.28
CA GLY A 176 15.62 -9.93 3.27
C GLY A 176 14.89 -10.40 2.03
N ALA A 177 14.45 -11.66 2.05
CA ALA A 177 13.78 -12.31 0.92
C ALA A 177 12.51 -11.57 0.49
N ILE A 178 11.75 -11.03 1.45
CA ILE A 178 10.51 -10.29 1.18
C ILE A 178 10.76 -8.92 0.51
N GLY A 179 11.92 -8.32 0.71
CA GLY A 179 12.27 -7.00 0.16
C GLY A 179 12.41 -6.98 -1.37
N ASN A 180 12.60 -8.15 -1.98
CA ASN A 180 12.66 -8.31 -3.44
C ASN A 180 11.26 -8.39 -4.08
N TYR A 181 10.19 -8.52 -3.29
CA TYR A 181 8.83 -8.61 -3.80
C TYR A 181 8.26 -7.23 -4.10
N GLN A 182 7.57 -7.15 -5.23
CA GLN A 182 6.97 -5.92 -5.72
C GLN A 182 5.46 -6.03 -5.58
N ILE A 183 4.94 -5.56 -4.44
CA ILE A 183 3.52 -5.73 -4.08
C ILE A 183 2.56 -5.16 -5.13
N CYS A 184 2.99 -4.18 -5.93
CA CYS A 184 2.27 -3.57 -7.05
C CYS A 184 3.01 -3.65 -8.39
N GLY A 185 4.02 -4.52 -8.53
CA GLY A 185 4.81 -4.70 -9.75
C GLY A 185 6.00 -3.74 -9.90
N LYS A 186 6.83 -3.98 -10.93
CA LYS A 186 8.15 -3.33 -11.16
C LYS A 186 8.13 -1.81 -11.31
N GLU A 187 6.99 -1.26 -11.70
CA GLU A 187 6.83 0.17 -12.00
C GLU A 187 6.40 0.99 -10.76
N VAL A 188 6.21 0.33 -9.61
CA VAL A 188 5.73 0.96 -8.37
C VAL A 188 6.72 0.61 -7.24
N PRO A 189 7.15 1.56 -6.41
CA PRO A 189 6.73 2.97 -6.36
C PRO A 189 7.31 3.81 -7.49
N ARG A 190 6.57 4.86 -7.87
CA ARG A 190 6.94 5.84 -8.90
C ARG A 190 7.64 7.06 -8.31
N GLY A 191 7.45 7.31 -7.01
CA GLY A 191 8.02 8.45 -6.30
C GLY A 191 7.25 9.76 -6.48
N TYR A 192 5.99 9.72 -6.93
CA TYR A 192 5.16 10.91 -7.06
C TYR A 192 3.67 10.60 -6.85
N TRP A 193 2.91 11.65 -6.54
CA TRP A 193 1.45 11.61 -6.35
C TRP A 193 0.74 12.39 -7.46
N MET A 194 -0.44 11.94 -7.85
CA MET A 194 -1.29 12.55 -8.88
C MET A 194 -2.49 13.26 -8.25
N TYR A 195 -3.53 12.51 -7.87
CA TYR A 195 -4.72 13.04 -7.20
C TYR A 195 -4.43 13.43 -5.74
N CYS A 196 -3.52 12.71 -5.09
CA CYS A 196 -3.11 12.92 -3.70
C CYS A 196 -1.94 13.89 -3.54
N ARG A 197 -1.55 14.59 -4.61
CA ARG A 197 -0.51 15.62 -4.55
C ARG A 197 -0.97 16.84 -3.75
N GLY A 198 -0.18 17.25 -2.77
CA GLY A 198 -0.39 18.50 -2.04
C GLY A 198 0.17 19.71 -2.77
N SER A 199 -0.24 20.91 -2.37
CA SER A 199 0.39 22.16 -2.83
C SER A 199 1.78 22.37 -2.22
N LYS A 200 2.08 21.67 -1.11
CA LYS A 200 3.39 21.60 -0.47
C LYS A 200 3.87 20.15 -0.40
N ASN A 201 5.19 19.94 -0.44
CA ASN A 201 5.80 18.60 -0.47
C ASN A 201 5.48 17.73 0.76
N ASP A 202 5.24 18.36 1.92
CA ASP A 202 4.95 17.70 3.19
C ASP A 202 3.44 17.44 3.42
N THR A 203 2.59 17.81 2.46
CA THR A 203 1.14 17.70 2.59
C THR A 203 0.53 16.59 1.73
N ARG A 204 -0.58 16.01 2.21
CA ARG A 204 -1.36 14.95 1.54
C ARG A 204 -0.57 13.64 1.33
N GLY A 205 -0.25 13.29 0.08
CA GLY A 205 0.56 12.14 -0.30
C GLY A 205 0.06 10.80 0.23
N PHE A 206 0.94 10.07 0.92
CA PHE A 206 0.71 8.71 1.41
C PHE A 206 -0.59 8.55 2.21
N SER A 207 -0.87 9.48 3.13
CA SER A 207 -2.07 9.42 3.95
C SER A 207 -3.35 9.54 3.10
N CYS A 208 -3.34 10.39 2.06
CA CYS A 208 -4.44 10.52 1.12
C CYS A 208 -4.63 9.23 0.31
N GLY A 209 -3.57 8.67 -0.26
CA GLY A 209 -3.65 7.45 -1.06
C GLY A 209 -4.16 6.26 -0.24
N LEU A 210 -3.76 6.17 1.04
CA LEU A 210 -4.24 5.13 1.95
C LEU A 210 -5.73 5.28 2.28
N TRP A 211 -6.23 6.51 2.50
CA TRP A 211 -7.67 6.73 2.65
C TRP A 211 -8.44 6.31 1.41
N VAL A 212 -7.96 6.64 0.20
CA VAL A 212 -8.59 6.22 -1.05
C VAL A 212 -8.59 4.69 -1.18
N LEU A 213 -7.51 4.02 -0.81
CA LEU A 213 -7.45 2.55 -0.77
C LEU A 213 -8.51 1.97 0.16
N LEU A 214 -8.61 2.45 1.40
CA LEU A 214 -9.57 1.94 2.38
C LEU A 214 -11.03 2.15 1.93
N HIS A 215 -11.35 3.32 1.38
CA HIS A 215 -12.67 3.59 0.81
C HIS A 215 -12.96 2.72 -0.42
N SER A 216 -11.95 2.46 -1.25
CA SER A 216 -12.09 1.57 -2.40
C SER A 216 -12.36 0.12 -1.99
N LEU A 217 -11.69 -0.36 -0.94
CA LEU A 217 -11.92 -1.69 -0.37
C LEU A 217 -13.32 -1.80 0.25
N SER A 218 -13.77 -0.79 1.00
CA SER A 218 -15.06 -0.85 1.70
C SER A 218 -16.27 -0.95 0.77
N VAL A 219 -16.18 -0.42 -0.45
CA VAL A 219 -17.24 -0.52 -1.47
C VAL A 219 -17.10 -1.74 -2.40
N ARG A 220 -16.02 -2.52 -2.28
CA ARG A 220 -15.72 -3.70 -3.12
C ARG A 220 -15.92 -5.04 -2.43
N VAL A 221 -16.00 -5.04 -1.10
CA VAL A 221 -16.23 -6.26 -0.32
C VAL A 221 -17.67 -6.68 -0.41
N GLU A 222 -17.92 -7.98 -0.31
CA GLU A 222 -19.27 -8.50 -0.23
C GLU A 222 -19.83 -8.35 1.19
N ASP A 223 -21.16 -8.46 1.32
CA ASP A 223 -21.86 -8.34 2.61
C ASP A 223 -21.28 -9.29 3.68
N GLY A 224 -20.98 -10.54 3.30
CA GLY A 224 -20.39 -11.55 4.18
C GLY A 224 -18.95 -11.26 4.61
N GLU A 225 -18.24 -10.38 3.91
CA GLU A 225 -16.84 -10.05 4.15
C GLU A 225 -16.68 -8.72 4.91
N SER A 226 -17.74 -7.91 4.97
CA SER A 226 -17.74 -6.54 5.51
C SER A 226 -17.08 -6.39 6.88
N ASN A 227 -17.40 -7.25 7.85
CA ASN A 227 -16.77 -7.21 9.17
C ASN A 227 -15.30 -7.64 9.14
N MET A 228 -14.94 -8.64 8.33
CA MET A 228 -13.54 -9.05 8.19
C MET A 228 -12.70 -7.93 7.57
N ALA A 229 -13.22 -7.27 6.54
CA ALA A 229 -12.57 -6.14 5.88
C ALA A 229 -12.38 -4.96 6.84
N PHE A 230 -13.43 -4.61 7.60
CA PHE A 230 -13.36 -3.58 8.63
C PHE A 230 -12.28 -3.88 9.67
N ARG A 231 -12.30 -5.08 10.26
CA ARG A 231 -11.31 -5.48 11.29
C ARG A 231 -9.90 -5.51 10.71
N SER A 232 -9.72 -6.02 9.50
CA SER A 232 -8.42 -6.04 8.82
C SER A 232 -7.89 -4.64 8.55
N ALA A 233 -8.74 -3.69 8.16
CA ALA A 233 -8.36 -2.29 8.00
C ALA A 233 -7.97 -1.64 9.34
N CYS A 234 -8.75 -1.85 10.40
CA CYS A 234 -8.45 -1.35 11.74
C CYS A 234 -7.13 -1.91 12.29
N ASP A 235 -6.95 -3.24 12.21
CA ASP A 235 -5.74 -3.92 12.66
C ASP A 235 -4.53 -3.49 11.84
N PHE A 236 -4.68 -3.28 10.52
CA PHE A 236 -3.61 -2.79 9.67
C PHE A 236 -3.16 -1.38 10.09
N ILE A 237 -4.09 -0.44 10.24
CA ILE A 237 -3.76 0.93 10.65
C ILE A 237 -3.12 0.95 12.04
N HIS A 238 -3.68 0.20 13.00
CA HIS A 238 -3.14 0.14 14.35
C HIS A 238 -1.70 -0.39 14.40
N ASN A 239 -1.41 -1.43 13.62
CA ASN A 239 -0.11 -2.10 13.68
C ASN A 239 0.96 -1.49 12.78
N PHE A 240 0.58 -0.87 11.66
CA PHE A 240 1.54 -0.52 10.60
C PHE A 240 1.54 0.94 10.17
N PHE A 241 0.55 1.76 10.56
CA PHE A 241 0.56 3.17 10.20
C PHE A 241 1.55 3.96 11.06
N VAL A 242 2.45 4.71 10.41
CA VAL A 242 3.61 5.34 11.07
C VAL A 242 3.28 6.51 11.99
N CYS A 243 2.18 7.21 11.75
CA CYS A 243 1.75 8.30 12.61
C CYS A 243 1.07 7.73 13.86
N GLU A 244 1.78 7.74 14.98
CA GLU A 244 1.32 7.17 16.25
C GLU A 244 0.01 7.78 16.74
N GLU A 245 -0.09 9.12 16.74
CA GLU A 245 -1.31 9.81 17.14
C GLU A 245 -2.48 9.50 16.18
N CYS A 246 -2.20 9.43 14.88
CA CYS A 246 -3.21 9.13 13.88
C CYS A 246 -3.77 7.71 14.04
N ARG A 247 -2.90 6.70 14.25
CA ARG A 247 -3.35 5.32 14.45
C ARG A 247 -4.13 5.15 15.74
N GLN A 248 -3.77 5.88 16.81
CA GLN A 248 -4.47 5.81 18.08
C GLN A 248 -5.91 6.36 17.94
N HIS A 249 -6.04 7.55 17.36
CA HIS A 249 -7.35 8.14 17.07
C HIS A 249 -8.21 7.26 16.15
N PHE A 250 -7.62 6.69 15.10
CA PHE A 250 -8.36 5.80 14.20
C PHE A 250 -8.81 4.52 14.90
N TYR A 251 -7.94 3.93 15.71
CA TYR A 251 -8.25 2.71 16.43
C TYR A 251 -9.31 2.92 17.52
N GLU A 252 -9.32 4.07 18.20
CA GLU A 252 -10.42 4.44 19.12
C GLU A 252 -11.78 4.48 18.41
N MET A 253 -11.84 5.04 17.20
CA MET A 253 -13.06 4.98 16.38
C MET A 253 -13.41 3.52 16.04
N CYS A 254 -12.43 2.67 15.73
CA CYS A 254 -12.67 1.24 15.49
C CYS A 254 -13.24 0.52 16.72
N LEU A 255 -12.73 0.82 17.92
CA LEU A 255 -13.18 0.22 19.19
C LEU A 255 -14.62 0.63 19.56
N SER A 256 -15.10 1.76 19.06
CA SER A 256 -16.50 2.19 19.26
C SER A 256 -17.52 1.29 18.54
N VAL A 257 -17.09 0.46 17.59
CA VAL A 257 -17.96 -0.46 16.85
C VAL A 257 -18.16 -1.75 17.65
N SER A 258 -19.32 -1.86 18.31
CA SER A 258 -19.69 -2.99 19.16
C SER A 258 -20.31 -4.16 18.41
N THR A 259 -20.99 -3.90 17.28
CA THR A 259 -21.68 -4.93 16.49
C THR A 259 -20.93 -5.21 15.19
N PRO A 260 -20.69 -6.49 14.84
CA PRO A 260 -20.11 -6.85 13.55
C PRO A 260 -20.96 -6.32 12.37
N PHE A 261 -20.29 -5.77 11.35
CA PHE A 261 -20.97 -5.40 10.12
C PHE A 261 -21.47 -6.64 9.38
N LYS A 262 -22.70 -6.54 8.85
CA LYS A 262 -23.33 -7.60 8.05
C LYS A 262 -23.49 -7.22 6.59
N LYS A 263 -23.28 -5.94 6.27
CA LYS A 263 -23.42 -5.39 4.93
C LYS A 263 -22.21 -4.54 4.58
N ALA A 264 -21.78 -4.61 3.33
CA ALA A 264 -20.72 -3.75 2.81
C ALA A 264 -21.05 -2.27 2.98
N ARG A 265 -22.35 -1.95 2.82
CA ARG A 265 -22.91 -0.62 3.09
C ARG A 265 -22.57 -0.08 4.47
N ASP A 266 -22.70 -0.89 5.52
CA ASP A 266 -22.50 -0.43 6.89
C ASP A 266 -21.03 -0.06 7.11
N PHE A 267 -20.11 -0.87 6.56
CA PHE A 267 -18.68 -0.59 6.61
C PHE A 267 -18.32 0.67 5.79
N ALA A 268 -18.82 0.80 4.57
CA ALA A 268 -18.55 1.96 3.72
C ALA A 268 -19.05 3.26 4.37
N LEU A 269 -20.28 3.27 4.89
CA LEU A 269 -20.83 4.43 5.60
C LEU A 269 -20.10 4.70 6.92
N TRP A 270 -19.70 3.67 7.67
CA TRP A 270 -18.89 3.87 8.87
C TRP A 270 -17.56 4.55 8.55
N LEU A 271 -16.83 4.06 7.54
CA LEU A 271 -15.53 4.61 7.16
C LEU A 271 -15.66 6.05 6.67
N TRP A 272 -16.73 6.36 5.92
CA TRP A 272 -17.06 7.71 5.50
C TRP A 272 -17.33 8.65 6.69
N ARG A 273 -18.16 8.23 7.67
CA ARG A 273 -18.42 9.02 8.87
C ARG A 273 -17.16 9.24 9.69
N ALA A 274 -16.35 8.19 9.87
CA ALA A 274 -15.07 8.27 10.59
C ALA A 274 -14.11 9.26 9.91
N HIS A 275 -13.96 9.20 8.58
CA HIS A 275 -13.12 10.14 7.84
C HIS A 275 -13.63 11.59 7.96
N ASN A 276 -14.94 11.82 7.94
CA ASN A 276 -15.50 13.14 8.18
C ASN A 276 -15.33 13.65 9.62
N GLN A 277 -15.29 12.76 10.63
CA GLN A 277 -14.92 13.14 11.99
C GLN A 277 -13.46 13.60 12.06
N VAL A 278 -12.55 12.88 11.38
CA VAL A 278 -11.15 13.31 11.24
C VAL A 278 -11.06 14.66 10.54
N ASN A 279 -11.76 14.87 9.42
CA ASN A 279 -11.76 16.15 8.72
C ASN A 279 -12.22 17.29 9.63
N LYS A 280 -13.32 17.11 10.37
CA LYS A 280 -13.82 18.12 11.33
C LYS A 280 -12.79 18.49 12.39
N ARG A 281 -12.05 17.52 12.92
CA ARG A 281 -11.00 17.75 13.90
C ARG A 281 -9.83 18.51 13.25
N LEU A 282 -9.33 18.01 12.12
CA LEU A 282 -8.18 18.57 11.42
C LEU A 282 -8.43 19.98 10.88
N ILE A 283 -9.67 20.36 10.52
CA ILE A 283 -10.02 21.76 10.18
C ILE A 283 -9.52 22.73 11.27
N LYS A 284 -9.70 22.36 12.55
CA LYS A 284 -9.32 23.21 13.68
C LYS A 284 -7.82 23.12 13.97
N GLU A 285 -7.29 21.90 14.04
CA GLU A 285 -5.89 21.64 14.39
C GLU A 285 -4.95 22.23 13.34
N GLU A 286 -5.17 21.93 12.06
CA GLU A 286 -4.32 22.40 10.95
C GLU A 286 -4.38 23.93 10.80
N ALA A 287 -5.54 24.56 11.03
CA ALA A 287 -5.66 26.01 11.03
C ALA A 287 -4.90 26.65 12.20
N SER A 288 -4.95 26.03 13.39
CA SER A 288 -4.24 26.54 14.57
C SER A 288 -2.71 26.40 14.48
N LEU A 289 -2.24 25.33 13.84
CA LEU A 289 -0.81 25.00 13.73
C LEU A 289 -0.19 25.51 12.42
N GLY A 290 -1.00 25.97 11.45
CA GLY A 290 -0.54 26.39 10.13
C GLY A 290 0.02 25.24 9.28
N THR A 291 -0.35 24.00 9.60
CA THR A 291 0.17 22.77 8.97
C THR A 291 -0.70 22.26 7.82
N GLY A 292 -1.89 22.84 7.63
CA GLY A 292 -2.79 22.46 6.54
C GLY A 292 -2.26 22.79 5.16
N ASP A 293 -2.74 22.03 4.17
CA ASP A 293 -2.53 22.33 2.76
C ASP A 293 -3.40 23.55 2.36
N PRO A 294 -2.81 24.66 1.89
CA PRO A 294 -3.58 25.85 1.49
C PRO A 294 -4.59 25.63 0.37
N GLU A 295 -4.26 24.78 -0.61
CA GLU A 295 -5.09 24.53 -1.79
C GLU A 295 -6.09 23.39 -1.57
N PHE A 296 -5.86 22.57 -0.53
CA PHE A 296 -6.72 21.43 -0.18
C PHE A 296 -7.12 21.46 1.30
N PRO A 297 -7.83 22.53 1.75
CA PRO A 297 -8.30 22.60 3.12
C PRO A 297 -9.25 21.44 3.43
N LYS A 298 -9.17 20.94 4.66
CA LYS A 298 -10.10 19.90 5.13
C LYS A 298 -11.53 20.42 5.04
N ALA A 299 -12.42 19.57 4.53
CA ALA A 299 -13.81 19.90 4.38
C ALA A 299 -14.67 18.68 4.70
N ILE A 300 -15.96 18.92 4.95
CA ILE A 300 -16.93 17.85 5.02
C ILE A 300 -17.12 17.27 3.62
N TRP A 301 -16.97 15.96 3.50
CA TRP A 301 -16.99 15.25 2.23
C TRP A 301 -18.23 14.34 2.12
N PRO A 302 -18.86 14.20 0.94
CA PRO A 302 -18.64 15.04 -0.23
C PRO A 302 -19.19 16.46 -0.01
N PRO A 303 -18.66 17.48 -0.70
CA PRO A 303 -19.30 18.79 -0.75
C PRO A 303 -20.59 18.74 -1.59
N LYS A 304 -21.54 19.66 -1.34
CA LYS A 304 -22.82 19.77 -2.08
C LYS A 304 -22.65 19.84 -3.59
N GLN A 305 -21.58 20.47 -4.05
CA GLN A 305 -21.24 20.61 -5.46
C GLN A 305 -20.95 19.25 -6.13
N LEU A 306 -20.42 18.30 -5.36
CA LEU A 306 -20.06 16.97 -5.84
C LEU A 306 -21.21 15.95 -5.69
N CYS A 307 -22.02 16.09 -4.64
CA CYS A 307 -23.22 15.28 -4.44
C CYS A 307 -24.33 16.10 -3.77
N SER A 308 -25.20 16.71 -4.57
CA SER A 308 -26.33 17.48 -4.04
C SER A 308 -27.42 16.59 -3.45
N SER A 309 -27.64 15.39 -4.01
CA SER A 309 -28.63 14.42 -3.52
C SER A 309 -28.26 13.80 -2.17
N CYS A 310 -26.98 13.84 -1.79
CA CYS A 310 -26.50 13.37 -0.49
C CYS A 310 -27.03 14.20 0.68
N TYR A 311 -27.57 15.40 0.43
CA TYR A 311 -28.05 16.32 1.45
C TYR A 311 -29.57 16.35 1.47
N LEU A 312 -30.17 16.07 2.63
CA LEU A 312 -31.59 16.26 2.83
C LEU A 312 -31.92 17.77 2.85
N SER A 313 -33.15 18.12 2.48
CA SER A 313 -33.60 19.51 2.56
C SER A 313 -33.51 20.02 4.01
N PRO A 314 -33.05 21.26 4.25
CA PRO A 314 -32.91 21.79 5.60
C PRO A 314 -34.26 21.72 6.33
N SER A 315 -34.33 20.96 7.41
CA SER A 315 -35.43 21.06 8.37
C SER A 315 -35.19 22.27 9.27
N LYS A 316 -36.26 22.93 9.76
CA LYS A 316 -36.14 24.13 10.62
C LYS A 316 -35.22 23.92 11.84
N THR A 317 -35.11 22.69 12.34
CA THR A 317 -34.25 22.27 13.46
C THR A 317 -32.78 22.03 13.09
N SER A 318 -32.47 21.80 11.80
CA SER A 318 -31.10 21.63 11.29
C SER A 318 -30.36 22.96 11.16
N GLU A 319 -31.09 24.05 10.87
CA GLU A 319 -30.57 25.43 10.81
C GLU A 319 -30.16 25.94 12.19
N GLU A 320 -30.94 25.61 13.24
CA GLU A 320 -30.64 26.02 14.62
C GLU A 320 -29.37 25.34 15.20
N ASN A 321 -28.99 24.16 14.68
CA ASN A 321 -27.88 23.36 15.21
C ASN A 321 -26.67 23.25 14.28
N ASN A 322 -26.67 23.91 13.12
CA ASN A 322 -25.64 23.75 12.07
C ASN A 322 -25.31 22.27 11.75
N LYS A 323 -26.28 21.37 11.90
CA LYS A 323 -26.09 19.94 11.73
C LYS A 323 -26.51 19.56 10.31
N ILE A 324 -25.56 19.05 9.52
CA ILE A 324 -25.84 18.53 8.19
C ILE A 324 -26.74 17.29 8.32
N ASP A 325 -27.87 17.32 7.63
CA ASP A 325 -28.78 16.19 7.50
C ASP A 325 -28.46 15.43 6.21
N TRP A 326 -28.14 14.15 6.32
CA TRP A 326 -27.60 13.33 5.24
C TRP A 326 -28.64 12.34 4.73
N ASP A 327 -28.75 12.23 3.42
CA ASP A 327 -29.37 11.08 2.79
C ASP A 327 -28.31 9.97 2.65
N GLU A 328 -28.28 9.04 3.60
CA GLU A 328 -27.27 7.98 3.63
C GLU A 328 -27.46 6.94 2.51
N ASP A 329 -28.63 6.84 1.88
CA ASP A 329 -28.83 6.03 0.68
C ASP A 329 -28.07 6.66 -0.50
N GLU A 330 -28.24 7.96 -0.70
CA GLU A 330 -27.56 8.71 -1.75
C GLU A 330 -26.04 8.82 -1.50
N VAL A 331 -25.62 9.00 -0.25
CA VAL A 331 -24.19 8.95 0.13
C VAL A 331 -23.59 7.59 -0.22
N PHE A 332 -24.27 6.49 0.09
CA PHE A 332 -23.74 5.17 -0.23
C PHE A 332 -23.64 4.94 -1.74
N LYS A 333 -24.66 5.32 -2.52
CA LYS A 333 -24.60 5.25 -4.00
C LYS A 333 -23.43 6.06 -4.55
N PHE A 334 -23.23 7.27 -4.01
CA PHE A 334 -22.11 8.12 -4.39
C PHE A 334 -20.76 7.48 -4.06
N LEU A 335 -20.58 6.93 -2.85
CA LEU A 335 -19.37 6.21 -2.45
C LEU A 335 -19.04 5.03 -3.39
N VAL A 336 -20.05 4.20 -3.69
CA VAL A 336 -19.91 3.05 -4.59
C VAL A 336 -19.53 3.48 -6.00
N SER A 337 -20.09 4.58 -6.49
CA SER A 337 -19.66 5.14 -7.78
C SER A 337 -18.21 5.63 -7.66
N TYR A 338 -17.99 6.67 -6.86
CA TYR A 338 -16.75 7.44 -6.78
C TYR A 338 -15.51 6.59 -6.47
N TYR A 339 -15.56 5.75 -5.44
CA TYR A 339 -14.45 4.87 -5.07
C TYR A 339 -14.49 3.52 -5.77
N GLY A 340 -15.62 3.17 -6.41
CA GLY A 340 -15.83 1.97 -7.21
C GLY A 340 -15.47 2.19 -8.67
N LYS A 341 -16.51 2.42 -9.47
CA LYS A 341 -16.42 2.48 -10.94
C LYS A 341 -15.50 3.60 -11.40
N GLU A 342 -15.70 4.82 -10.91
CA GLU A 342 -14.97 6.01 -11.38
C GLU A 342 -13.47 5.93 -11.09
N LEU A 343 -13.07 5.39 -9.93
CA LEU A 343 -11.66 5.21 -9.56
C LEU A 343 -10.87 4.36 -10.58
N VAL A 344 -11.50 3.40 -11.24
CA VAL A 344 -10.82 2.47 -12.16
C VAL A 344 -11.08 2.78 -13.64
N THR A 345 -11.69 3.93 -13.97
CA THR A 345 -12.02 4.28 -15.36
C THR A 345 -10.78 4.40 -16.25
N LEU A 346 -9.73 5.09 -15.80
CA LEU A 346 -8.47 5.22 -16.57
C LEU A 346 -7.76 3.88 -16.82
N TYR A 347 -8.01 2.88 -15.97
CA TYR A 347 -7.50 1.53 -16.18
C TYR A 347 -8.16 0.84 -17.37
N LYS A 348 -9.45 1.10 -17.60
CA LYS A 348 -10.22 0.51 -18.71
C LYS A 348 -9.84 1.12 -20.06
N ASP A 349 -9.58 2.44 -20.09
CA ASP A 349 -9.24 3.15 -21.34
C ASP A 349 -7.86 2.72 -21.88
N ASN A 350 -6.88 2.52 -20.99
CA ASN A 350 -5.55 2.02 -21.35
C ASN A 350 -5.56 0.55 -21.81
N GLU A 351 -6.50 -0.27 -21.32
CA GLU A 351 -6.68 -1.66 -21.78
C GLU A 351 -7.42 -1.76 -23.12
N GLN A 352 -8.37 -0.86 -23.40
CA GLN A 352 -9.07 -0.81 -24.70
C GLN A 352 -8.15 -0.39 -25.85
N GLN A 353 -7.13 0.44 -25.61
CA GLN A 353 -6.09 0.74 -26.59
C GLN A 353 -5.06 -0.41 -26.78
N GLY A 354 -5.04 -1.41 -25.89
CA GLY A 354 -4.03 -2.48 -25.86
C GLY A 354 -4.46 -3.84 -26.42
N GLY A 355 -5.71 -4.06 -26.83
CA GLY A 355 -6.09 -5.35 -27.42
C GLY A 355 -7.58 -5.56 -27.65
N GLY A 356 -8.00 -5.56 -28.92
CA GLY A 356 -9.33 -6.01 -29.33
C GLY A 356 -9.50 -7.53 -29.14
N LYS A 357 -10.22 -7.91 -28.07
CA LYS A 357 -11.06 -9.14 -27.90
C LYS A 357 -11.51 -9.39 -26.44
N THR A 358 -11.36 -8.43 -25.54
CA THR A 358 -11.59 -8.64 -24.09
C THR A 358 -12.91 -8.06 -23.56
N GLU A 359 -13.75 -7.42 -24.40
CA GLU A 359 -15.00 -6.80 -23.94
C GLU A 359 -16.02 -7.81 -23.37
N LYS A 360 -15.96 -9.08 -23.78
CA LYS A 360 -16.88 -10.11 -23.29
C LYS A 360 -16.54 -10.63 -21.89
N ILE A 361 -15.29 -10.54 -21.46
CA ILE A 361 -14.81 -11.15 -20.19
C ILE A 361 -15.02 -10.18 -19.01
N VAL A 362 -14.93 -8.86 -19.24
CA VAL A 362 -14.98 -7.86 -18.16
C VAL A 362 -16.41 -7.52 -17.73
N ALA A 363 -17.37 -7.55 -18.67
CA ALA A 363 -18.79 -7.46 -18.32
C ALA A 363 -19.25 -8.69 -17.51
N GLU A 364 -18.66 -9.86 -17.76
CA GLU A 364 -18.89 -11.06 -16.95
C GLU A 364 -18.25 -10.97 -15.55
N GLU A 365 -17.09 -10.33 -15.37
CA GLU A 365 -16.41 -10.27 -14.05
C GLU A 365 -17.09 -9.29 -13.05
N LEU A 366 -17.62 -8.16 -13.54
CA LEU A 366 -18.42 -7.23 -12.73
C LEU A 366 -19.81 -7.80 -12.37
N VAL A 367 -20.37 -8.66 -13.23
CA VAL A 367 -21.65 -9.36 -12.99
C VAL A 367 -21.44 -10.65 -12.18
N ALA A 368 -20.28 -11.30 -12.28
CA ALA A 368 -19.90 -12.46 -11.47
C ALA A 368 -19.66 -12.08 -10.00
N SER A 369 -19.25 -10.84 -9.71
CA SER A 369 -19.26 -10.32 -8.33
C SER A 369 -20.68 -10.21 -7.74
N THR A 370 -21.74 -10.32 -8.55
CA THR A 370 -23.13 -10.27 -8.09
C THR A 370 -23.79 -11.65 -7.98
N ASN A 371 -23.14 -12.72 -8.44
CA ASN A 371 -23.66 -14.08 -8.32
C ASN A 371 -22.57 -15.02 -7.83
N ALA A 372 -22.80 -15.61 -6.64
CA ALA A 372 -21.96 -16.63 -6.04
C ALA A 372 -21.35 -17.56 -7.10
N VAL A 373 -20.02 -17.73 -7.05
CA VAL A 373 -19.24 -18.61 -7.93
C VAL A 373 -19.97 -19.95 -8.07
N VAL A 374 -20.66 -20.16 -9.19
CA VAL A 374 -21.27 -21.45 -9.50
C VAL A 374 -20.13 -22.38 -9.88
N VAL A 375 -19.64 -23.14 -8.91
CA VAL A 375 -18.70 -24.22 -9.15
C VAL A 375 -19.36 -25.15 -10.18
N PRO A 376 -18.73 -25.42 -11.34
CA PRO A 376 -19.29 -26.35 -12.32
C PRO A 376 -19.63 -27.66 -11.61
N VAL A 377 -20.82 -28.21 -11.85
CA VAL A 377 -21.32 -29.40 -11.13
C VAL A 377 -20.29 -30.53 -11.10
N GLY A 378 -19.51 -30.70 -12.18
CA GLY A 378 -18.42 -31.67 -12.24
C GLY A 378 -17.27 -31.42 -11.25
N ALA A 379 -16.88 -30.17 -11.01
CA ALA A 379 -15.85 -29.80 -10.03
C ALA A 379 -16.35 -29.96 -8.59
N ALA A 380 -17.61 -29.59 -8.32
CA ALA A 380 -18.24 -29.82 -7.01
C ALA A 380 -18.35 -31.33 -6.70
N LEU A 381 -18.72 -32.14 -7.71
CA LEU A 381 -18.76 -33.59 -7.58
C LEU A 381 -17.37 -34.18 -7.31
N ALA A 382 -16.34 -33.72 -8.03
CA ALA A 382 -14.97 -34.19 -7.85
C ALA A 382 -14.42 -33.87 -6.46
N ILE A 383 -14.68 -32.67 -5.94
CA ILE A 383 -14.28 -32.27 -4.59
C ILE A 383 -15.02 -33.13 -3.55
N ALA A 384 -16.34 -33.30 -3.69
CA ALA A 384 -17.12 -34.14 -2.77
C ALA A 384 -16.64 -35.60 -2.77
N VAL A 385 -16.41 -36.19 -3.94
CA VAL A 385 -15.89 -37.55 -4.08
C VAL A 385 -14.50 -37.69 -3.47
N ALA A 386 -13.60 -36.73 -3.72
CA ALA A 386 -12.27 -36.73 -3.13
C ALA A 386 -12.32 -36.63 -1.60
N SER A 387 -13.09 -35.69 -1.05
CA SER A 387 -13.25 -35.53 0.40
C SER A 387 -13.86 -36.78 1.06
N CYS A 388 -14.85 -37.41 0.43
CA CYS A 388 -15.43 -38.67 0.92
C CYS A 388 -14.42 -39.82 0.85
N ALA A 389 -13.62 -39.91 -0.21
CA ALA A 389 -12.57 -40.92 -0.35
C ALA A 389 -11.48 -40.75 0.72
N PHE A 390 -11.05 -39.52 1.00
CA PHE A 390 -10.10 -39.24 2.09
C PHE A 390 -10.69 -39.58 3.46
N GLY A 391 -11.97 -39.28 3.71
CA GLY A 391 -12.67 -39.67 4.94
C GLY A 391 -12.74 -41.19 5.12
N ALA A 392 -13.07 -41.93 4.07
CA ALA A 392 -13.11 -43.40 4.09
C ALA A 392 -11.72 -44.01 4.30
N LEU A 393 -10.69 -43.49 3.63
CA LEU A 393 -9.31 -43.94 3.80
C LEU A 393 -8.80 -43.66 5.22
N ALA A 394 -9.11 -42.49 5.78
CA ALA A 394 -8.76 -42.13 7.15
C ALA A 394 -9.48 -43.05 8.17
N TYR A 395 -10.75 -43.38 7.94
CA TYR A 395 -11.50 -44.32 8.77
C TYR A 395 -10.90 -45.75 8.71
N ILE A 396 -10.62 -46.27 7.51
CA ILE A 396 -9.99 -47.58 7.33
C ILE A 396 -8.62 -47.63 8.00
N TRP A 397 -7.82 -46.57 7.85
CA TRP A 397 -6.51 -46.47 8.48
C TRP A 397 -6.61 -46.46 10.02
N ARG A 398 -7.53 -45.68 10.60
CA ARG A 398 -7.81 -45.68 12.04
C ARG A 398 -8.32 -47.03 12.54
N SER A 399 -9.19 -47.70 11.80
CA SER A 399 -9.72 -49.03 12.13
C SER A 399 -8.60 -50.09 12.12
N ARG A 400 -7.71 -50.05 11.13
CA ARG A 400 -6.52 -50.91 11.06
C ARG A 400 -5.54 -50.65 12.21
N GLN A 401 -5.34 -49.40 12.63
CA GLN A 401 -4.54 -49.08 13.81
C GLN A 401 -5.16 -49.65 15.11
N LYS A 402 -6.48 -49.55 15.29
CA LYS A 402 -7.16 -50.14 16.46
C LYS A 402 -7.06 -51.66 16.48
N ASN A 403 -7.23 -52.34 15.35
CA ASN A 403 -7.08 -53.80 15.27
C ASN A 403 -5.63 -54.27 15.50
N ARG A 404 -4.62 -53.49 15.10
CA ARG A 404 -3.22 -53.77 15.44
C ARG A 404 -2.94 -53.64 16.94
N LYS A 405 -3.51 -52.62 17.61
CA LYS A 405 -3.43 -52.48 19.08
C LYS A 405 -4.13 -53.63 19.82
N TYR A 406 -5.28 -54.10 19.35
CA TYR A 406 -5.99 -55.24 19.95
C TYR A 406 -5.21 -56.57 19.81
N LYS A 407 -4.58 -56.84 18.67
CA LYS A 407 -3.72 -58.03 18.50
C LYS A 407 -2.48 -58.00 19.38
N TYR A 408 -1.89 -56.82 19.59
CA TYR A 408 -0.72 -56.66 20.47
C TYR A 408 -1.06 -56.90 21.95
N ILE A 409 -2.24 -56.44 22.39
CA ILE A 409 -2.72 -56.64 23.77
C ILE A 409 -3.11 -58.11 24.05
N TYR A 410 -3.64 -58.83 23.07
CA TYR A 410 -3.94 -60.27 23.22
C TYR A 410 -2.69 -61.16 23.18
N SER A 411 -1.64 -60.76 22.44
CA SER A 411 -0.37 -61.49 22.41
C SER A 411 0.45 -61.36 23.70
N LEU A 412 0.25 -60.29 24.47
CA LEU A 412 0.89 -60.06 25.77
C LEU A 412 0.15 -60.72 26.95
N LYS A 413 -1.02 -61.32 26.71
CA LYS A 413 -1.80 -62.06 27.72
C LYS A 413 -1.61 -63.58 27.67
N ASN A 414 -0.85 -64.09 26.69
CA ASN A 414 -0.58 -65.52 26.48
C ASN A 414 0.94 -65.84 26.49
N ILE A 415 1.74 -65.09 27.26
CA ILE A 415 3.12 -65.46 27.63
C ILE A 415 3.18 -65.59 29.14
#